data_AF-A0A2E6C467-F1
#
_entry.id   AF-A0A2E6C467-F1
#
_cell.length_a   1.000
_cell.length_b   1.000
_cell.length_c   1.000
_cell.angle_alpha   90.00
_cell.angle_beta   90.00
_cell.angle_gamma   90.00
#
_symmetry.space_group_name_H-M   'P 1'
#
loop_
_entity.id
_entity.type
_entity.pdbx_description
1 polymer ?
#
loop_
_entity_poly.entity_id
_entity_poly.type
_entity_poly.pdbx_seq_one_letter_code
_entity_poly.pdbx_strand_id
1 'polypeptide(L)'
;MTPFADQNYESTDSASEQVGEELNEQIILTAGGTGNADSLAFGLQSGCAIGASGNIKCWGNGGDGQLGLGNTQNIGDSTDETGIDLPFVNVGTNASVDKIVMGDKHSCALFTNGSVKCWGESS
;
A
#
# COMPACT_ATOMS: atom_id res chain seq x y z
N MET A 1 25.22 25.79 23.47
CA MET A 1 24.31 24.80 22.85
C MET A 1 22.90 25.35 22.99
N THR A 2 22.43 26.05 21.97
CA THR A 2 21.05 26.52 21.87
C THR A 2 20.25 25.49 21.07
N PRO A 3 19.01 25.15 21.49
CA PRO A 3 18.17 24.20 20.75
C PRO A 3 17.66 24.85 19.46
N PHE A 4 17.51 24.03 18.41
CA PHE A 4 16.85 24.44 17.17
C PHE A 4 15.37 24.70 17.45
N ALA A 5 14.94 25.94 17.20
CA ALA A 5 13.56 26.36 17.29
C ALA A 5 12.75 25.82 16.12
N ASP A 6 11.53 25.36 16.41
CA ASP A 6 10.47 25.11 15.43
C ASP A 6 10.28 26.34 14.55
N GLN A 7 10.41 26.16 13.23
CA GLN A 7 9.97 27.16 12.27
C GLN A 7 8.50 26.86 11.96
N ASN A 8 7.61 27.63 12.61
CA ASN A 8 6.20 27.72 12.26
C ASN A 8 6.08 28.26 10.83
N TYR A 9 5.79 27.39 9.86
CA TYR A 9 5.33 27.79 8.55
C TYR A 9 3.81 27.93 8.60
N GLU A 10 3.31 29.13 8.91
CA GLU A 10 1.88 29.43 8.76
C GLU A 10 1.58 29.72 7.29
N SER A 11 0.90 28.79 6.63
CA SER A 11 0.30 29.05 5.32
C SER A 11 -1.03 29.78 5.51
N THR A 12 -1.06 31.07 5.17
CA THR A 12 -2.33 31.80 4.97
C THR A 12 -2.89 31.46 3.59
N ASP A 13 -3.48 30.27 3.44
CA ASP A 13 -4.29 29.97 2.27
C ASP A 13 -5.76 30.14 2.64
N SER A 14 -6.33 31.27 2.24
CA SER A 14 -7.76 31.57 2.38
C SER A 14 -8.56 30.86 1.28
N ALA A 15 -8.37 29.55 1.16
CA ALA A 15 -9.31 28.68 0.48
C ALA A 15 -10.41 28.36 1.49
N SER A 16 -11.67 28.43 1.06
CA SER A 16 -12.79 27.90 1.84
C SER A 16 -12.43 26.48 2.28
N GLU A 17 -12.36 26.22 3.59
CA GLU A 17 -12.37 24.86 4.14
C GLU A 17 -13.66 24.22 3.63
N GLN A 18 -13.58 23.51 2.52
CA GLN A 18 -14.52 22.45 2.28
C GLN A 18 -14.23 21.46 3.38
N VAL A 19 -15.11 21.42 4.39
CA VAL A 19 -15.26 20.25 5.24
C VAL A 19 -15.71 19.15 4.28
N GLY A 20 -14.73 18.54 3.61
CA GLY A 20 -14.96 17.35 2.81
C GLY A 20 -15.62 16.34 3.74
N GLU A 21 -16.62 15.63 3.24
CA GLU A 21 -17.07 14.43 3.93
C GLU A 21 -15.81 13.60 4.19
N GLU A 22 -15.52 13.28 5.45
CA GLU A 22 -14.47 12.33 5.78
C GLU A 22 -14.86 11.03 5.08
N LEU A 23 -14.27 10.78 3.90
CA LEU A 23 -14.27 9.46 3.32
C LEU A 23 -13.39 8.64 4.25
N ASN A 24 -14.01 8.03 5.27
CA ASN A 24 -13.38 7.06 6.15
C ASN A 24 -13.16 5.73 5.40
N GLU A 25 -12.62 5.83 4.19
CA GLU A 25 -12.17 4.71 3.38
C GLU A 25 -10.83 4.25 3.95
N GLN A 26 -10.92 3.56 5.08
CA GLN A 26 -9.78 2.87 5.63
C GLN A 26 -9.42 1.70 4.71
N ILE A 27 -8.14 1.58 4.34
CA ILE A 27 -7.64 0.36 3.71
C ILE A 27 -7.67 -0.74 4.79
N ILE A 28 -8.74 -1.53 4.76
CA ILE A 28 -8.99 -2.59 5.72
C ILE A 28 -8.46 -3.92 5.19
N LEU A 29 -7.47 -4.47 5.89
CA LEU A 29 -6.77 -5.71 5.55
C LEU A 29 -7.21 -6.86 6.46
N THR A 30 -8.50 -7.19 6.43
CA THR A 30 -9.05 -8.24 7.32
C THR A 30 -8.75 -9.65 6.84
N ALA A 31 -7.97 -10.37 7.64
CA ALA A 31 -7.92 -11.84 7.65
C ALA A 31 -7.88 -12.38 9.10
N GLY A 32 -8.68 -11.79 10.00
CA GLY A 32 -8.87 -12.30 11.37
C GLY A 32 -8.49 -11.38 12.55
N GLY A 33 -8.28 -10.07 12.35
CA GLY A 33 -8.00 -9.09 13.42
C GLY A 33 -8.42 -7.66 13.04
N THR A 34 -8.32 -6.70 13.98
CA THR A 34 -8.68 -5.28 13.81
C THR A 34 -7.99 -4.72 12.57
N GLY A 35 -8.77 -4.45 11.51
CA GLY A 35 -8.31 -4.35 10.12
C GLY A 35 -7.46 -3.14 9.75
N ASN A 36 -6.34 -2.93 10.44
CA ASN A 36 -5.36 -1.92 10.09
C ASN A 36 -4.27 -2.52 9.19
N ALA A 37 -3.69 -1.68 8.34
CA ALA A 37 -2.40 -1.98 7.73
C ALA A 37 -1.30 -1.91 8.80
N ASP A 38 -0.50 -2.96 8.90
CA ASP A 38 0.67 -3.01 9.79
C ASP A 38 1.85 -2.24 9.19
N SER A 39 1.98 -2.28 7.86
CA SER A 39 2.99 -1.52 7.14
C SER A 39 2.55 -1.19 5.71
N LEU A 40 3.17 -0.15 5.16
CA LEU A 40 2.96 0.35 3.80
C LEU A 40 4.29 0.39 3.06
N ALA A 41 4.26 0.14 1.75
CA ALA A 41 5.36 0.39 0.83
C ALA A 41 4.83 1.14 -0.40
N PHE A 42 5.66 1.99 -0.97
CA PHE A 42 5.31 2.80 -2.13
C PHE A 42 6.40 2.69 -3.20
N GLY A 43 5.97 2.51 -4.46
CA GLY A 43 6.77 2.71 -5.65
C GLY A 43 6.50 4.09 -6.27
N LEU A 44 6.78 4.25 -7.56
CA LEU A 44 6.61 5.53 -8.25
C LEU A 44 5.13 5.95 -8.40
N GLN A 45 4.26 5.00 -8.76
CA GLN A 45 2.83 5.22 -9.00
C GLN A 45 1.96 4.13 -8.38
N SER A 46 2.49 3.37 -7.44
CA SER A 46 1.84 2.22 -6.83
C SER A 46 2.16 2.15 -5.34
N GLY A 47 1.26 1.53 -4.59
CA GLY A 47 1.41 1.29 -3.16
C GLY A 47 0.95 -0.11 -2.81
N CYS A 48 1.51 -0.65 -1.74
CA CYS A 48 1.10 -1.91 -1.16
C CYS A 48 1.02 -1.79 0.36
N ALA A 49 0.10 -2.54 0.96
CA ALA A 49 -0.08 -2.61 2.39
C ALA A 49 -0.05 -4.07 2.86
N ILE A 50 0.62 -4.30 4.00
CA ILE A 50 0.64 -5.60 4.68
C ILE A 50 -0.34 -5.53 5.85
N GLY A 51 -1.27 -6.49 5.92
CA GLY A 51 -2.17 -6.66 7.05
C GLY A 51 -1.56 -7.55 8.13
N ALA A 52 -2.11 -7.52 9.34
CA ALA A 52 -1.61 -8.26 10.50
C ALA A 52 -1.44 -9.78 10.32
N SER A 53 -2.11 -10.39 9.35
CA SER A 53 -1.94 -11.82 9.04
C SER A 53 -0.83 -12.08 8.00
N GLY A 54 -0.11 -11.05 7.57
CA GLY A 54 0.84 -11.08 6.46
C GLY A 54 0.19 -11.24 5.08
N ASN A 55 -1.07 -10.82 4.94
CA ASN A 55 -1.73 -10.67 3.63
C ASN A 55 -1.33 -9.31 3.01
N ILE A 56 -1.36 -9.22 1.67
CA ILE A 56 -1.01 -7.98 0.95
C ILE A 56 -2.19 -7.55 0.08
N LYS A 57 -2.45 -6.24 0.05
CA LYS A 57 -3.18 -5.57 -1.02
C LYS A 57 -2.31 -4.51 -1.66
N CYS A 58 -2.43 -4.34 -2.97
CA CYS A 58 -1.68 -3.34 -3.74
C CYS A 58 -2.63 -2.54 -4.63
N TRP A 59 -2.31 -1.27 -4.85
CA TRP A 59 -3.09 -0.32 -5.65
C TRP A 59 -2.18 0.61 -6.47
N GLY A 60 -2.76 1.34 -7.41
CA GLY A 60 -2.10 2.26 -8.32
C GLY A 60 -1.80 1.65 -9.69
N ASN A 61 -0.69 2.04 -10.30
CA ASN A 61 -0.27 1.59 -11.62
C ASN A 61 0.13 0.10 -11.60
N GLY A 62 -0.50 -0.71 -12.46
CA GLY A 62 -0.20 -2.13 -12.62
C GLY A 62 0.36 -2.52 -13.98
N GLY A 63 0.71 -1.57 -14.84
CA GLY A 63 1.07 -1.80 -16.24
C GLY A 63 2.26 -2.75 -16.47
N ASP A 64 3.13 -2.92 -15.47
CA ASP A 64 4.29 -3.81 -15.50
C ASP A 64 4.09 -5.06 -14.61
N GLY A 65 2.90 -5.24 -14.02
CA GLY A 65 2.59 -6.34 -13.12
C GLY A 65 3.04 -6.11 -11.67
N GLN A 66 3.48 -4.89 -11.31
CA GLN A 66 4.02 -4.55 -9.98
C GLN A 66 3.03 -4.72 -8.81
N LEU A 67 1.74 -4.84 -9.11
CA LEU A 67 0.69 -5.12 -8.11
C LEU A 67 0.56 -6.60 -7.76
N GLY A 68 1.11 -7.52 -8.58
CA GLY A 68 1.13 -8.96 -8.26
C GLY A 68 -0.21 -9.67 -8.40
N LEU A 69 -1.18 -9.07 -9.10
CA LEU A 69 -2.55 -9.61 -9.26
C LEU A 69 -2.69 -10.60 -10.43
N GLY A 70 -1.58 -10.97 -11.07
CA GLY A 70 -1.58 -11.86 -12.25
C GLY A 70 -2.13 -11.20 -13.52
N ASN A 71 -2.26 -9.88 -13.53
CA ASN A 71 -2.67 -9.06 -14.67
C ASN A 71 -1.92 -7.71 -14.63
N THR A 72 -2.15 -6.86 -15.62
CA THR A 72 -1.50 -5.54 -15.76
C THR A 72 -2.48 -4.37 -15.66
N GLN A 73 -3.61 -4.54 -14.95
CA GLN A 73 -4.59 -3.46 -14.75
C GLN A 73 -4.14 -2.52 -13.63
N ASN A 74 -4.52 -1.25 -13.75
CA ASN A 74 -4.45 -0.33 -12.62
C ASN A 74 -5.53 -0.70 -11.61
N ILE A 75 -5.31 -0.36 -10.35
CA ILE A 75 -6.25 -0.66 -9.26
C ILE A 75 -6.45 0.58 -8.40
N GLY A 76 -7.69 0.85 -8.03
CA GLY A 76 -8.08 2.00 -7.22
C GLY A 76 -8.37 3.25 -8.06
N ASP A 77 -8.67 3.07 -9.34
CA ASP A 77 -9.18 4.11 -10.23
C ASP A 77 -10.71 4.03 -10.41
N SER A 78 -11.36 3.03 -9.81
CA SER A 78 -12.80 2.86 -9.71
C SER A 78 -13.26 2.71 -8.25
N THR A 79 -14.54 3.01 -7.99
CA THR A 79 -15.14 2.96 -6.64
C THR A 79 -15.25 1.54 -6.07
N ASP A 80 -15.24 0.51 -6.93
CA ASP A 80 -15.23 -0.90 -6.55
C ASP A 80 -13.82 -1.49 -6.40
N GLU A 81 -12.79 -0.62 -6.37
CA GLU A 81 -11.39 -1.00 -6.23
C GLU A 81 -10.69 -0.27 -5.08
N THR A 82 -11.44 0.26 -4.11
CA THR A 82 -10.89 0.97 -2.95
C THR A 82 -11.19 0.24 -1.64
N GLY A 83 -10.49 0.62 -0.56
CA GLY A 83 -10.75 0.13 0.80
C GLY A 83 -10.83 -1.39 0.93
N ILE A 84 -12.02 -1.88 1.30
CA ILE A 84 -12.28 -3.33 1.49
C ILE A 84 -12.28 -4.12 0.19
N ASP A 85 -12.60 -3.48 -0.93
CA ASP A 85 -12.78 -4.12 -2.24
C ASP A 85 -11.47 -4.30 -2.99
N LEU A 86 -10.38 -3.69 -2.50
CA LEU A 86 -9.04 -3.95 -2.99
C LEU A 86 -8.73 -5.47 -2.99
N PRO A 87 -8.22 -6.03 -4.09
CA PRO A 87 -7.94 -7.45 -4.19
C PRO A 87 -6.69 -7.86 -3.40
N PHE A 88 -6.71 -9.07 -2.87
CA PHE A 88 -5.51 -9.66 -2.24
C PHE A 88 -4.52 -10.15 -3.30
N VAL A 89 -3.24 -9.86 -3.06
CA VAL A 89 -2.13 -10.38 -3.88
C VAL A 89 -1.92 -11.86 -3.56
N ASN A 90 -2.00 -12.71 -4.58
CA ASN A 90 -1.71 -14.13 -4.42
C ASN A 90 -0.20 -14.38 -4.50
N VAL A 91 0.43 -14.45 -3.33
CA VAL A 91 1.86 -14.72 -3.20
C VAL A 91 2.23 -16.21 -3.30
N GLY A 92 1.24 -17.12 -3.26
CA GLY A 92 1.41 -18.54 -3.60
C GLY A 92 2.23 -19.38 -2.61
N THR A 93 2.42 -18.91 -1.37
CA THR A 93 3.18 -19.63 -0.33
C THR A 93 2.28 -19.94 0.88
N ASN A 94 2.61 -20.99 1.62
CA ASN A 94 2.00 -21.28 2.93
C ASN A 94 2.63 -20.42 4.07
N ALA A 95 3.28 -19.31 3.74
CA ALA A 95 3.95 -18.44 4.70
C ALA A 95 3.40 -17.02 4.63
N SER A 96 3.32 -16.35 5.77
CA SER A 96 2.92 -14.95 5.88
C SER A 96 4.04 -14.02 5.39
N VAL A 97 3.66 -12.89 4.78
CA VAL A 97 4.61 -11.84 4.42
C VAL A 97 4.97 -11.04 5.66
N ASP A 98 6.28 -10.86 5.87
CA ASP A 98 6.86 -10.06 6.96
C ASP A 98 7.12 -8.62 6.49
N LYS A 99 7.69 -8.47 5.29
CA LYS A 99 8.02 -7.16 4.70
C LYS A 99 7.79 -7.14 3.21
N ILE A 100 7.49 -5.96 2.70
CA ILE A 100 7.40 -5.68 1.27
C ILE A 100 8.19 -4.42 0.95
N VAL A 101 8.89 -4.44 -0.18
CA VAL A 101 9.56 -3.29 -0.77
C VAL A 101 9.10 -3.14 -2.21
N MET A 102 9.03 -1.91 -2.68
CA MET A 102 8.63 -1.57 -4.05
C MET A 102 9.74 -0.77 -4.72
N GLY A 103 10.05 -1.13 -5.95
CA GLY A 103 10.76 -0.27 -6.90
C GLY A 103 9.78 0.44 -7.82
N ASP A 104 10.28 1.04 -8.89
CA ASP A 104 9.45 1.78 -9.85
C ASP A 104 8.38 0.88 -10.51
N LYS A 105 8.76 -0.37 -10.80
CA LYS A 105 7.97 -1.30 -11.61
C LYS A 105 8.01 -2.76 -11.14
N HIS A 106 8.53 -3.00 -9.95
CA HIS A 106 8.52 -4.32 -9.32
C HIS A 106 8.32 -4.20 -7.82
N SER A 107 7.89 -5.30 -7.22
CA SER A 107 7.72 -5.45 -5.78
C SER A 107 8.37 -6.74 -5.33
N CYS A 108 8.96 -6.74 -4.13
CA CYS A 108 9.55 -7.92 -3.52
C CYS A 108 9.03 -8.11 -2.10
N ALA A 109 8.56 -9.31 -1.78
CA ALA A 109 8.11 -9.70 -0.45
C ALA A 109 9.10 -10.64 0.22
N LEU A 110 9.45 -10.34 1.47
CA LEU A 110 10.14 -11.23 2.40
C LEU A 110 9.11 -11.95 3.25
N PHE A 111 9.18 -13.28 3.28
CA PHE A 111 8.28 -14.13 4.07
C PHE A 111 8.89 -14.45 5.43
N THR A 112 8.03 -14.80 6.39
CA THR A 112 8.46 -15.18 7.76
C THR A 112 9.37 -16.41 7.81
N ASN A 113 9.38 -17.24 6.76
CA ASN A 113 10.28 -18.38 6.61
C ASN A 113 11.65 -18.01 5.97
N GLY A 114 11.90 -16.72 5.71
CA GLY A 114 13.13 -16.21 5.12
C GLY A 114 13.21 -16.30 3.59
N SER A 115 12.20 -16.87 2.91
CA SER A 115 12.12 -16.85 1.45
C SER A 115 11.78 -15.45 0.92
N VAL A 116 12.12 -15.19 -0.34
CA VAL A 116 11.79 -13.93 -1.05
C VAL A 116 11.09 -14.27 -2.36
N LYS A 117 10.06 -13.48 -2.71
CA LYS A 117 9.42 -13.51 -4.03
C LYS A 117 9.33 -12.08 -4.56
N CYS A 118 9.72 -11.90 -5.82
CA CYS A 118 9.54 -10.65 -6.54
C CYS A 118 8.55 -10.82 -7.68
N TRP A 119 7.90 -9.73 -8.09
CA TRP A 119 7.00 -9.67 -9.24
C TRP A 119 7.04 -8.28 -9.90
N GLY A 120 6.76 -8.22 -11.19
CA GLY A 120 6.76 -6.99 -11.99
C GLY A 120 7.84 -7.00 -13.08
N GLU A 121 8.20 -5.85 -13.62
CA GLU A 121 9.30 -5.75 -14.59
C GLU A 121 10.65 -6.01 -13.89
N SER A 122 11.43 -6.94 -14.44
CA SER A 122 12.74 -7.38 -13.91
C SER A 122 12.70 -8.23 -12.61
N SER A 123 11.63 -8.99 -12.38
CA SER A 123 11.52 -10.01 -11.32
C SER A 123 12.04 -11.40 -11.70
#